data_AF-A0A962U622-F1
#
_entry.id   AF-A0A962U622-F1
#
_cell.length_a   1.000
_cell.length_b   1.000
_cell.length_c   1.000
_cell.angle_alpha   90.00
_cell.angle_beta   90.00
_cell.angle_gamma   90.00
#
_symmetry.space_group_name_H-M   'P 1'
#
loop_
_entity.id
_entity.type
_entity.pdbx_description
1 polymer ?
#
loop_
_entity_poly.entity_id
_entity_poly.type
_entity_poly.pdbx_seq_one_letter_code
_entity_poly.pdbx_strand_id
1 'polypeptide(L)'
;MSSIPDITETEEWIVRTTLKERYDRDMDLQFADAEIRLNPADRELTSCPVFVWEAEDCHFVIFKTGERRYRCQFFYRGYQQYGTGVHEYDDLTECAVSLLQAQADHMAQERGDIDSKRR
;
A
#
# COMPACT_ATOMS: atom_id res chain seq x y z
N MET A 1 -13.69 -21.38 -5.15
CA MET A 1 -13.25 -20.59 -3.99
C MET A 1 -11.74 -20.53 -4.03
N SER A 2 -11.20 -19.60 -4.81
CA SER A 2 -9.77 -19.35 -4.87
C SER A 2 -9.43 -18.56 -3.61
N SER A 3 -8.95 -19.22 -2.55
CA SER A 3 -8.47 -18.48 -1.39
C SER A 3 -7.22 -17.73 -1.83
N ILE A 4 -7.12 -16.47 -1.42
CA ILE A 4 -5.89 -15.72 -1.61
C ILE A 4 -4.84 -16.37 -0.69
N PRO A 5 -3.62 -16.64 -1.18
CA PRO A 5 -2.58 -17.21 -0.35
C PRO A 5 -2.07 -16.19 0.66
N ASP A 6 -1.72 -16.68 1.85
CA ASP A 6 -1.12 -15.87 2.91
C ASP A 6 0.18 -15.21 2.47
N ILE A 7 0.59 -14.18 3.20
CA ILE A 7 1.87 -13.51 3.01
C ILE A 7 2.99 -14.50 3.32
N THR A 8 3.94 -14.59 2.39
CA THR A 8 5.14 -15.40 2.54
C THR A 8 6.25 -14.62 3.23
N GLU A 9 7.20 -15.33 3.85
CA GLU A 9 8.40 -14.73 4.46
C GLU A 9 9.21 -13.89 3.45
N THR A 10 9.20 -14.28 2.17
CA THR A 10 9.88 -13.52 1.10
C THR A 10 9.19 -12.18 0.85
N GLU A 11 7.86 -12.17 0.78
CA GLU A 11 7.09 -10.94 0.61
C GLU A 11 7.26 -10.00 1.81
N GLU A 12 7.22 -10.53 3.04
CA GLU A 12 7.56 -9.78 4.25
C GLU A 12 8.95 -9.17 4.17
N TRP A 13 9.95 -9.96 3.80
CA TRP A 13 11.33 -9.48 3.71
C TRP A 13 11.50 -8.35 2.69
N ILE A 14 10.81 -8.43 1.54
CA ILE A 14 10.81 -7.38 0.50
C ILE A 14 10.26 -6.07 1.07
N VAL A 15 9.10 -6.09 1.73
CA VAL A 15 8.48 -4.88 2.29
C VAL A 15 9.36 -4.30 3.39
N ARG A 16 9.85 -5.12 4.32
CA ARG A 16 10.75 -4.67 5.40
C ARG A 16 12.02 -4.02 4.87
N THR A 17 12.66 -4.63 3.88
CA THR A 17 13.89 -4.10 3.28
C THR A 17 13.63 -2.77 2.58
N THR A 18 12.55 -2.67 1.80
CA THR A 18 12.13 -1.41 1.13
C THR A 18 11.90 -0.29 2.14
N LEU A 19 11.20 -0.59 3.25
CA LEU A 19 10.95 0.39 4.32
C LEU A 19 12.24 0.80 5.03
N LYS A 20 13.13 -0.16 5.30
CA LYS A 20 14.43 0.12 5.92
C LYS A 20 15.28 1.03 5.06
N GLU A 21 15.34 0.81 3.75
CA GLU A 21 16.06 1.68 2.81
C GLU A 21 15.45 3.09 2.75
N ARG A 22 14.12 3.22 2.84
CA ARG A 22 13.43 4.52 2.77
C ARG A 22 13.57 5.36 4.03
N TYR A 23 13.52 4.72 5.21
CA TYR A 23 13.45 5.40 6.51
C TYR A 23 14.75 5.30 7.33
N ASP A 24 15.74 4.56 6.85
CA ASP A 24 17.02 4.27 7.54
C ASP A 24 16.84 3.71 8.97
N ARG A 25 15.70 3.03 9.20
CA ARG A 25 15.35 2.40 10.49
C ARG A 25 14.39 1.24 10.28
N ASP A 26 14.31 0.37 11.27
CA ASP A 26 13.32 -0.70 11.28
C ASP A 26 11.93 -0.13 11.63
N MET A 27 10.98 -0.34 10.72
CA MET A 27 9.59 0.10 10.85
C MET A 27 8.74 -1.00 11.48
N ASP A 28 7.70 -0.60 12.23
CA ASP A 28 6.71 -1.54 12.79
C ASP A 28 5.75 -2.00 11.70
N LEU A 29 6.18 -3.00 10.93
CA LEU A 29 5.37 -3.66 9.93
C LEU A 29 4.45 -4.70 10.59
N GLN A 30 3.14 -4.45 10.51
CA GLN A 30 2.09 -5.28 11.06
C GLN A 30 1.38 -6.06 9.95
N PHE A 31 0.87 -7.23 10.33
CA PHE A 31 0.11 -8.12 9.46
C PHE A 31 -1.32 -8.23 9.98
N ALA A 32 -2.28 -8.09 9.08
CA ALA A 32 -3.69 -8.26 9.39
C ALA A 32 -4.42 -8.88 8.20
N ASP A 33 -5.69 -9.19 8.40
CA ASP A 33 -6.60 -9.55 7.31
C ASP A 33 -7.59 -8.41 7.09
N ALA A 34 -7.86 -8.09 5.82
CA ALA A 34 -8.87 -7.12 5.45
C ALA A 34 -9.91 -7.73 4.51
N GLU A 35 -11.18 -7.40 4.75
CA GLU A 35 -12.28 -7.76 3.87
C GLU A 35 -12.53 -6.63 2.87
N ILE A 36 -12.12 -6.82 1.62
CA ILE A 36 -12.25 -5.81 0.57
C ILE A 36 -13.10 -6.33 -0.60
N ARG A 37 -13.74 -5.41 -1.29
CA ARG A 37 -14.42 -5.71 -2.56
C ARG A 37 -13.40 -5.63 -3.69
N LEU A 38 -13.03 -6.79 -4.27
CA LEU A 38 -12.04 -6.86 -5.35
C LEU A 38 -12.57 -6.32 -6.68
N ASN A 39 -13.80 -6.67 -7.05
CA ASN A 39 -14.50 -6.10 -8.19
C ASN A 39 -15.78 -5.36 -7.77
N PRO A 40 -16.10 -4.21 -8.38
CA PRO A 40 -17.33 -3.48 -8.07
C PRO A 40 -18.62 -4.30 -8.26
N ALA A 41 -18.59 -5.29 -9.14
CA ALA A 41 -19.71 -6.20 -9.41
C ALA A 41 -19.85 -7.34 -8.38
N ASP A 42 -18.83 -7.55 -7.53
CA ASP A 42 -18.85 -8.63 -6.54
C ASP A 42 -19.77 -8.25 -5.37
N ARG A 43 -20.69 -9.17 -5.07
CA ARG A 43 -21.63 -9.03 -3.95
C ARG A 43 -20.99 -9.40 -2.61
N GLU A 44 -19.89 -10.15 -2.64
CA GLU A 44 -19.19 -10.67 -1.47
C GLU A 44 -17.85 -9.95 -1.29
N LEU A 45 -17.48 -9.71 -0.04
CA LEU A 45 -16.14 -9.24 0.31
C LEU A 45 -15.18 -10.42 0.25
N THR A 46 -13.97 -10.16 -0.24
CA THR A 46 -12.88 -11.15 -0.22
C THR A 46 -11.97 -10.81 0.95
N SER A 47 -11.77 -11.77 1.85
CA SER A 47 -10.73 -11.66 2.88
C SER A 47 -9.36 -11.82 2.23
N CYS A 48 -8.47 -10.88 2.50
CA CYS A 48 -7.13 -10.86 1.96
C CYS A 48 -6.11 -10.44 3.03
N PRO A 49 -4.90 -11.03 3.01
CA PRO A 49 -3.81 -10.58 3.85
C PRO A 49 -3.39 -9.16 3.50
N VAL A 50 -3.06 -8.38 4.53
CA VAL A 50 -2.59 -7.01 4.40
C VAL A 50 -1.33 -6.74 5.21
N PHE A 51 -0.47 -5.91 4.63
CA PHE A 51 0.63 -5.25 5.32
C PHE A 51 0.17 -3.88 5.76
N VAL A 52 0.42 -3.51 7.02
CA VAL A 52 0.09 -2.20 7.57
C VAL A 52 1.30 -1.65 8.31
N TRP A 53 1.62 -0.38 8.10
CA TRP A 53 2.60 0.33 8.91
C TRP A 53 2.25 1.82 8.97
N GLU A 54 2.75 2.50 10.00
CA GLU A 54 2.58 3.94 10.19
C GLU A 54 3.93 4.65 10.08
N ALA A 55 3.97 5.76 9.33
CA ALA A 55 5.10 6.67 9.28
C ALA A 55 4.61 8.12 9.21
N GLU A 56 5.12 9.00 10.09
CA GLU A 56 4.83 10.45 10.06
C GLU A 56 3.32 10.77 10.00
N ASP A 57 2.51 10.16 10.88
CA ASP A 57 1.04 10.27 10.94
C ASP A 57 0.28 9.77 9.70
N CYS A 58 0.99 9.11 8.78
CA CYS A 58 0.44 8.45 7.59
C CYS A 58 0.40 6.94 7.80
N HIS A 59 -0.75 6.34 7.53
CA HIS A 59 -0.93 4.90 7.55
C HIS A 59 -0.85 4.37 6.13
N PHE A 60 -0.05 3.34 5.95
CA PHE A 60 0.13 2.67 4.68
C PHE A 60 -0.45 1.27 4.75
N VAL A 61 -1.08 0.84 3.66
CA VAL A 61 -1.65 -0.50 3.54
C VAL A 61 -1.34 -1.08 2.18
N ILE A 62 -0.82 -2.31 2.16
CA ILE A 62 -0.70 -3.13 0.95
C ILE A 62 -1.58 -4.36 1.10
N PHE A 63 -2.53 -4.54 0.19
CA PHE A 63 -3.43 -5.68 0.11
C PHE A 63 -2.89 -6.70 -0.88
N LYS A 64 -2.76 -7.96 -0.45
CA LYS A 64 -2.45 -9.07 -1.36
C LYS A 64 -3.76 -9.60 -1.94
N THR A 65 -4.07 -9.29 -3.20
CA THR A 65 -5.32 -9.69 -3.86
C THR A 65 -5.20 -11.02 -4.62
N GLY A 66 -4.01 -11.62 -4.65
CA GLY A 66 -3.73 -12.95 -5.22
C GLY A 66 -2.25 -13.34 -5.10
N GLU A 67 -1.86 -14.45 -5.73
CA GLU A 67 -0.49 -15.01 -5.67
C GLU A 67 0.63 -14.00 -5.97
N ARG A 68 0.36 -13.07 -6.89
CA ARG A 68 1.27 -12.00 -7.34
C ARG A 68 0.45 -10.80 -7.77
N ARG A 69 -0.49 -10.40 -6.92
CA ARG A 69 -1.37 -9.28 -7.19
C ARG A 69 -1.51 -8.45 -5.93
N TYR A 70 -1.19 -7.17 -6.03
CA TYR A 70 -1.09 -6.28 -4.90
C TYR A 70 -1.80 -4.97 -5.19
N ARG A 71 -2.52 -4.46 -4.21
CA ARG A 71 -3.08 -3.10 -4.24
C ARG A 71 -2.52 -2.33 -3.06
N CYS A 72 -2.25 -1.05 -3.24
CA CYS A 72 -1.65 -0.23 -2.20
C CYS A 72 -2.40 1.08 -2.04
N GLN A 73 -2.57 1.49 -0.79
CA GLN A 73 -3.24 2.74 -0.43
C GLN A 73 -2.56 3.33 0.81
N PHE A 74 -2.64 4.65 0.95
CA PHE A 74 -2.23 5.35 2.16
C PHE A 74 -3.33 6.30 2.60
N PHE A 75 -3.40 6.55 3.89
CA PHE A 75 -4.38 7.45 4.45
C PHE A 75 -3.80 8.20 5.65
N TYR A 76 -4.33 9.39 5.89
CA TYR A 76 -4.06 10.16 7.08
C TYR A 76 -5.24 10.06 8.05
N ARG A 77 -5.05 10.53 9.28
CA ARG A 77 -6.15 10.59 10.26
C ARG A 77 -7.30 11.42 9.69
N GLY A 78 -8.43 10.77 9.38
CA GLY A 78 -9.62 11.39 8.78
C GLY A 78 -10.20 10.56 7.63
N TYR A 79 -10.92 11.20 6.71
CA TYR A 79 -11.55 10.57 5.54
C TYR A 79 -10.67 10.62 4.28
N GLN A 80 -9.39 10.96 4.42
CA GLN A 80 -8.47 11.15 3.30
C GLN A 80 -7.75 9.86 2.96
N GLN A 81 -8.26 9.15 1.95
CA GLN A 81 -7.68 7.94 1.40
C GLN A 81 -7.11 8.24 0.02
N TYR A 82 -5.85 7.87 -0.17
CA TYR A 82 -5.10 8.09 -1.39
C TYR A 82 -4.52 6.78 -1.90
N GLY A 83 -4.30 6.71 -3.20
CA GLY A 83 -3.68 5.58 -3.87
C GLY A 83 -2.69 6.06 -4.90
N THR A 84 -2.00 5.11 -5.53
CA THR A 84 -0.99 5.40 -6.56
C THR A 84 -1.59 5.67 -7.94
N GLY A 85 -2.91 5.54 -8.09
CA GLY A 85 -3.60 5.60 -9.40
C GLY A 85 -3.49 4.32 -10.22
N VAL A 86 -2.67 3.36 -9.79
CA VAL A 86 -2.57 2.02 -10.37
C VAL A 86 -3.55 1.10 -9.67
N HIS A 87 -4.36 0.38 -10.45
CA HIS A 87 -5.40 -0.47 -9.93
C HIS A 87 -4.85 -1.72 -9.22
N GLU A 88 -3.79 -2.31 -9.76
CA GLU A 88 -3.16 -3.52 -9.24
C GLU A 88 -1.73 -3.66 -9.78
N TYR A 89 -0.82 -4.12 -8.94
CA TYR A 89 0.57 -4.41 -9.25
C TYR A 89 0.81 -5.92 -9.25
N ASP A 90 1.68 -6.41 -10.12
CA ASP A 90 2.13 -7.81 -10.15
C ASP A 90 3.51 -8.04 -9.50
N ASP A 91 4.16 -6.95 -9.09
CA ASP A 91 5.41 -6.91 -8.33
C ASP A 91 5.23 -6.14 -7.01
N LEU A 92 5.61 -6.76 -5.89
CA LEU A 92 5.46 -6.20 -4.55
C LEU A 92 6.43 -5.03 -4.29
N THR A 93 7.62 -5.07 -4.89
CA THR A 93 8.63 -4.01 -4.73
C THR A 93 8.15 -2.76 -5.44
N GLU A 94 7.68 -2.88 -6.68
CA GLU A 94 7.11 -1.75 -7.43
C GLU A 94 5.88 -1.17 -6.71
N CYS A 95 5.02 -2.03 -6.18
CA CYS A 95 3.86 -1.64 -5.38
C CYS A 95 4.27 -0.80 -4.16
N ALA A 96 5.22 -1.28 -3.37
CA ALA A 96 5.70 -0.59 -2.16
C ALA A 96 6.42 0.72 -2.49
N VAL A 97 7.30 0.74 -3.50
CA VAL A 97 8.03 1.94 -3.91
C VAL A 97 7.07 3.00 -4.46
N SER A 98 6.14 2.60 -5.34
CA SER A 98 5.16 3.53 -5.92
C SER A 98 4.27 4.13 -4.84
N LEU A 99 3.89 3.35 -3.82
CA LEU A 99 3.13 3.83 -2.67
C LEU A 99 3.89 4.92 -1.90
N LEU A 100 5.16 4.67 -1.58
CA LEU A 100 6.01 5.61 -0.85
C LEU A 100 6.28 6.89 -1.67
N GLN A 101 6.46 6.76 -2.99
CA GLN A 101 6.62 7.90 -3.89
C GLN A 101 5.34 8.73 -3.97
N ALA A 102 4.18 8.10 -4.16
CA ALA A 102 2.90 8.81 -4.23
C ALA A 102 2.61 9.59 -2.94
N GLN A 103 2.98 9.05 -1.78
CA GLN A 103 2.85 9.76 -0.51
C GLN A 103 3.82 10.94 -0.40
N ALA A 104 5.07 10.78 -0.82
CA ALA A 104 6.04 11.87 -0.85
C ALA A 104 5.62 13.01 -1.80
N ASP A 105 5.11 12.67 -2.99
CA ASP A 105 4.57 13.62 -3.95
C ASP A 105 3.36 14.36 -3.38
N HIS A 106 2.46 13.65 -2.68
CA HIS A 106 1.32 14.27 -2.02
C HIS A 106 1.76 15.27 -0.94
N MET A 107 2.70 14.89 -0.06
CA MET A 107 3.24 15.80 0.95
C MET A 107 3.91 17.03 0.33
N ALA A 108 4.65 16.85 -0.76
CA ALA A 108 5.31 17.95 -1.45
C ALA A 108 4.30 18.89 -2.15
N GLN A 109 3.20 18.35 -2.68
CA GLN A 109 2.08 19.15 -3.17
C GLN A 109 1.39 19.94 -2.05
N GLU A 110 1.12 19.32 -0.90
CA GLU A 110 0.50 20.00 0.24
C GLU A 110 1.38 21.11 0.83
N ARG A 111 2.71 20.91 0.83
CA ARG A 111 3.69 21.93 1.25
C ARG A 111 3.84 23.08 0.23
N GLY A 112 3.32 22.91 -0.98
CA GLY A 112 3.46 23.87 -2.07
C GLY A 112 4.80 23.80 -2.82
N ASP A 113 5.59 22.75 -2.61
CA ASP A 113 6.88 22.53 -3.27
C ASP A 113 6.71 22.07 -4.74
N ILE A 114 5.51 21.57 -5.10
CA ILE A 114 5.16 21.13 -6.44
C ILE A 114 3.97 21.95 -6.95
N ASP A 115 4.21 22.83 -7.93
CA ASP A 115 3.14 23.58 -8.61
C ASP A 115 2.25 22.61 -9.39
N SER A 116 0.98 22.52 -9.02
CA SER A 116 -0.02 21.65 -9.66
C SER A 116 -0.40 22.11 -11.08
N LYS A 117 0.27 23.12 -11.62
CA LYS A 117 0.13 23.57 -13.01
C LYS A 117 1.21 23.00 -13.91
N ARG A 118 1.02 21.75 -14.34
CA ARG A 118 1.47 21.32 -15.68
C ARG A 118 0.77 20.02 -16.08
N ARG A 119 -0.46 20.14 -16.54
CA ARG A 119 -0.97 19.43 -17.72
C ARG A 119 -2.23 20.11 -18.24
#